data_AF-A0A6N0ZA93-F1
#
_entry.id   AF-A0A6N0ZA93-F1
#
_cell.length_a   1.000
_cell.length_b   1.000
_cell.length_c   1.000
_cell.angle_alpha   90.00
_cell.angle_beta   90.00
_cell.angle_gamma   90.00
#
_symmetry.space_group_name_H-M   'P 1'
#
loop_
_entity.id
_entity.type
_entity.pdbx_description
1 polymer ?
#
loop_
_entity_poly.entity_id
_entity_poly.type
_entity_poly.pdbx_seq_one_letter_code
_entity_poly.pdbx_strand_id
1 'polypeptide(L)'
;MTYATGVASTANQLLDAFYRFAGANGWTVNAYAADGADYRLHLNRGAVWADFSTHHAPASYALALKGSTGYSSARAWDNQPDAISSALTCPNRVGTQSASLFPCTWHLFAQTNPDLLAGVFVSPAQANTHFAVGQLIQTGIYDSGAFYGGHQFWAPAVSNYYAHQLALRAEVDGYRWLGAGGSVPLWRDGPPETTNQFNGLAPLMPIRVMVQSGGYGVLLGFLPHLRCVHMQHFNNGDTVTIGADEWMVFFRSDRAAGGVGLALRK
;
A
#
# COMPACT_ATOMS: atom_id res chain seq x y z
N MET A 1 1.51 9.78 16.11
CA MET A 1 1.06 9.46 14.75
C MET A 1 1.62 10.53 13.85
N THR A 2 2.20 10.17 12.70
CA THR A 2 2.92 11.15 11.89
C THR A 2 2.38 11.17 10.47
N TYR A 3 1.98 12.37 10.06
CA TYR A 3 1.51 12.68 8.72
C TYR A 3 2.34 13.82 8.14
N ALA A 4 2.69 13.72 6.87
CA ALA A 4 3.30 14.82 6.12
C ALA A 4 2.71 14.91 4.72
N THR A 5 2.70 16.12 4.16
CA THR A 5 2.28 16.36 2.79
C THR A 5 3.18 17.38 2.10
N GLY A 6 3.19 17.31 0.78
CA GLY A 6 3.90 18.24 -0.08
C GLY A 6 3.64 17.91 -1.55
N VAL A 7 4.44 18.50 -2.44
CA VAL A 7 4.32 18.31 -3.88
C VAL A 7 5.58 17.65 -4.40
N ALA A 8 5.43 16.75 -5.38
CA ALA A 8 6.52 16.21 -6.16
C ALA A 8 6.21 16.40 -7.65
N SER A 9 7.20 16.86 -8.40
CA SER A 9 7.14 17.00 -9.87
C SER A 9 7.77 15.82 -10.60
N THR A 10 8.47 14.93 -9.89
CA THR A 10 9.07 13.71 -10.45
C THR A 10 9.01 12.55 -9.47
N ALA A 11 9.15 11.33 -9.98
CA ALA A 11 9.28 10.11 -9.19
C ALA A 11 10.46 10.18 -8.20
N ASN A 12 11.59 10.73 -8.62
CA ASN A 12 12.77 10.85 -7.75
C ASN A 12 12.55 11.86 -6.60
N GLN A 13 11.85 12.97 -6.85
CA GLN A 13 11.46 13.91 -5.78
C GLN A 13 10.49 13.27 -4.79
N LEU A 14 9.57 12.44 -5.29
CA LEU A 14 8.65 11.68 -4.45
C LEU A 14 9.40 10.66 -3.58
N LEU A 15 10.35 9.92 -4.15
CA LEU A 15 11.16 8.94 -3.41
C LEU A 15 12.09 9.62 -2.38
N ASP A 16 12.65 10.79 -2.69
CA ASP A 16 13.45 11.59 -1.73
C ASP A 16 12.60 12.07 -0.54
N ALA A 17 11.41 12.60 -0.80
CA ALA A 17 10.47 12.98 0.27
C ALA A 17 10.12 11.79 1.15
N PHE A 18 9.88 10.62 0.52
CA PHE A 18 9.58 9.39 1.22
C PHE A 18 10.75 8.88 2.08
N TYR A 19 11.97 8.86 1.54
CA TYR A 19 13.19 8.52 2.26
C TYR A 19 13.34 9.34 3.55
N ARG A 20 13.24 10.67 3.43
CA ARG A 20 13.38 11.59 4.58
C ARG A 20 12.28 11.37 5.60
N PHE A 21 11.03 11.22 5.15
CA PHE A 21 9.89 10.96 6.02
C PHE A 21 10.05 9.64 6.79
N ALA A 22 10.45 8.56 6.10
CA ALA A 22 10.63 7.25 6.74
C ALA A 22 11.72 7.31 7.82
N GLY A 23 12.89 7.88 7.50
CA GLY A 23 14.00 8.04 8.44
C GLY A 23 13.63 8.88 9.67
N ALA A 24 12.93 10.01 9.46
CA ALA A 24 12.44 10.85 10.55
C ALA A 24 11.42 10.14 11.45
N ASN A 25 10.75 9.10 10.94
CA ASN A 25 9.77 8.31 11.66
C ASN A 25 10.31 6.99 12.20
N GLY A 26 11.64 6.83 12.29
CA GLY A 26 12.29 5.70 12.96
C GLY A 26 12.35 4.42 12.12
N TRP A 27 12.17 4.51 10.81
CA TRP A 27 12.57 3.44 9.90
C TRP A 27 14.07 3.49 9.67
N THR A 28 14.73 2.34 9.70
CA THR A 28 16.13 2.23 9.35
C THR A 28 16.26 2.36 7.83
N VAL A 29 17.06 3.34 7.39
CA VAL A 29 17.44 3.48 5.98
C VAL A 29 18.73 2.69 5.76
N ASN A 30 18.61 1.52 5.12
CA ASN A 30 19.75 0.68 4.81
C ASN A 30 20.56 1.24 3.63
N ALA A 31 19.86 1.82 2.65
CA ALA A 31 20.48 2.53 1.54
C ALA A 31 19.49 3.47 0.84
N TYR A 32 20.00 4.61 0.39
CA TYR A 32 19.36 5.50 -0.57
C TYR A 32 20.42 5.93 -1.58
N ALA A 33 20.30 5.47 -2.82
CA ALA A 33 21.35 5.63 -3.82
C ALA A 33 20.77 5.77 -5.22
N ALA A 34 21.55 6.41 -6.10
CA ALA A 34 21.26 6.44 -7.53
C ALA A 34 21.31 5.02 -8.12
N ASP A 35 20.43 4.78 -9.08
CA ASP A 35 20.34 3.58 -9.91
C ASP A 35 20.11 4.03 -11.36
N GLY A 36 21.22 4.34 -12.06
CA GLY A 36 21.16 5.06 -13.34
C GLY A 36 20.69 6.52 -13.17
N ALA A 37 19.67 6.92 -13.93
CA ALA A 37 19.02 8.22 -13.82
C ALA A 37 17.96 8.28 -12.69
N ASP A 38 17.70 7.13 -12.06
CA ASP A 38 16.65 6.90 -11.08
C ASP A 38 17.28 6.60 -9.71
N TYR A 39 16.44 6.23 -8.73
CA TYR A 39 16.87 5.97 -7.36
C TYR A 39 16.27 4.69 -6.81
N ARG A 40 17.00 4.10 -5.87
CA ARG A 40 16.56 2.99 -5.04
C ARG A 40 16.64 3.35 -3.56
N LEU A 41 15.71 2.80 -2.79
CA LEU A 41 15.60 3.02 -1.36
C LEU A 41 15.32 1.70 -0.65
N HIS A 42 16.11 1.39 0.37
CA HIS A 42 16.00 0.17 1.16
C HIS A 42 15.69 0.52 2.60
N LEU A 43 14.54 0.09 3.10
CA LEU A 43 14.05 0.40 4.43
C LEU A 43 13.78 -0.87 5.23
N ASN A 44 13.97 -0.81 6.54
CA ASN A 44 13.39 -1.80 7.42
C ASN A 44 12.94 -1.24 8.76
N ARG A 45 11.99 -1.94 9.37
CA ARG A 45 11.54 -1.74 10.74
C ARG A 45 10.94 -3.03 11.27
N GLY A 46 11.47 -3.52 12.40
CA GLY A 46 11.06 -4.83 12.93
C GLY A 46 11.22 -5.92 11.88
N ALA A 47 10.10 -6.61 11.56
CA ALA A 47 10.08 -7.67 10.56
C ALA A 47 9.70 -7.19 9.13
N VAL A 48 9.45 -5.90 8.93
CA VAL A 48 9.11 -5.32 7.63
C VAL A 48 10.39 -4.85 6.94
N TRP A 49 10.67 -5.39 5.76
CA TRP A 49 11.78 -4.98 4.89
C TRP A 49 11.20 -4.60 3.54
N ALA A 50 11.40 -3.35 3.13
CA ALA A 50 10.77 -2.78 1.96
C ALA A 50 11.81 -2.12 1.05
N ASP A 51 11.81 -2.57 -0.20
CA ASP A 51 12.78 -2.19 -1.22
C ASP A 51 12.06 -1.46 -2.34
N PHE A 52 12.37 -0.18 -2.52
CA PHE A 52 11.70 0.72 -3.43
C PHE A 52 12.63 1.11 -4.58
N SER A 53 12.05 1.36 -5.75
CA SER A 53 12.78 1.86 -6.91
C SER A 53 11.90 2.73 -7.80
N THR A 54 12.47 3.81 -8.32
CA THR A 54 11.89 4.59 -9.42
C THR A 54 12.39 4.11 -10.79
N HIS A 55 13.39 3.23 -10.84
CA HIS A 55 13.98 2.69 -12.06
C HIS A 55 13.13 1.60 -12.73
N HIS A 56 12.16 1.02 -12.02
CA HIS A 56 11.37 -0.09 -12.54
C HIS A 56 10.34 0.39 -13.57
N ALA A 57 10.62 0.14 -14.86
CA ALA A 57 9.77 0.54 -15.98
C ALA A 57 9.22 1.99 -15.81
N PRO A 58 10.12 3.00 -15.78
CA PRO A 58 9.82 4.36 -15.30
C PRO A 58 8.80 5.11 -16.19
N ALA A 59 8.61 4.64 -17.42
CA ALA A 59 7.55 5.15 -18.30
C ALA A 59 6.14 4.76 -17.80
N SER A 60 6.03 3.62 -17.11
CA SER A 60 4.76 3.03 -16.64
C SER A 60 4.52 3.27 -15.16
N TYR A 61 5.57 3.24 -14.34
CA TYR A 61 5.44 3.31 -12.87
C TYR A 61 6.20 4.49 -12.28
N ALA A 62 5.54 5.18 -11.35
CA ALA A 62 6.13 6.25 -10.56
C ALA A 62 6.96 5.69 -9.40
N LEU A 63 6.60 4.51 -8.90
CA LEU A 63 7.31 3.82 -7.83
C LEU A 63 7.05 2.32 -7.96
N ALA A 64 8.06 1.50 -7.77
CA ALA A 64 7.90 0.07 -7.52
C ALA A 64 8.39 -0.24 -6.10
N LEU A 65 7.80 -1.28 -5.50
CA LEU A 65 8.22 -1.82 -4.23
C LEU A 65 8.26 -3.34 -4.24
N LYS A 66 9.14 -3.89 -3.41
CA LYS A 66 9.17 -5.30 -3.03
C LYS A 66 9.33 -5.42 -1.52
N GLY A 67 8.75 -6.48 -0.98
CA GLY A 67 9.05 -6.97 0.36
C GLY A 67 10.20 -7.96 0.30
N SER A 68 11.00 -8.02 1.36
CA SER A 68 12.13 -8.94 1.51
C SER A 68 12.29 -9.39 2.97
N THR A 69 13.39 -10.07 3.30
CA THR A 69 13.73 -10.42 4.69
C THR A 69 15.09 -9.87 5.13
N GLY A 70 15.68 -8.97 4.36
CA GLY A 70 17.00 -8.43 4.65
C GLY A 70 17.50 -7.49 3.58
N TYR A 71 18.65 -6.87 3.86
CA TYR A 71 19.35 -5.99 2.93
C TYR A 71 20.74 -6.53 2.60
N SER A 72 21.12 -6.44 1.32
CA SER A 72 22.47 -6.70 0.84
C SER A 72 22.90 -5.60 -0.12
N SER A 73 23.99 -4.90 0.21
CA SER A 73 24.58 -3.86 -0.63
C SER A 73 25.15 -4.39 -1.95
N ALA A 74 25.41 -5.70 -2.03
CA ALA A 74 25.92 -6.35 -3.23
C ALA A 74 24.82 -6.72 -4.25
N ARG A 75 23.54 -6.56 -3.90
CA ARG A 75 22.41 -6.96 -4.74
C ARG A 75 21.64 -5.76 -5.29
N ALA A 76 21.00 -5.97 -6.43
CA ALA A 76 20.09 -5.02 -7.04
C ALA A 76 18.83 -4.83 -6.18
N TRP A 77 18.06 -3.77 -6.46
CA TRP A 77 16.90 -3.44 -5.63
C TRP A 77 15.83 -4.55 -5.63
N ASP A 78 15.69 -5.25 -6.75
CA ASP A 78 14.68 -6.27 -7.02
C ASP A 78 15.09 -7.70 -6.65
N ASN A 79 16.31 -7.87 -6.13
CA ASN A 79 16.92 -9.14 -5.80
C ASN A 79 17.46 -9.18 -4.36
N GLN A 80 16.76 -8.55 -3.42
CA GLN A 80 17.12 -8.60 -2.00
C GLN A 80 16.87 -10.00 -1.39
N PRO A 81 17.49 -10.35 -0.25
CA PRO A 81 17.28 -11.63 0.42
C PRO A 81 15.80 -12.00 0.60
N ASP A 82 15.41 -13.17 0.09
CA ASP A 82 14.02 -13.70 0.13
C ASP A 82 12.96 -12.70 -0.35
N ALA A 83 13.30 -11.85 -1.35
CA ALA A 83 12.38 -10.87 -1.89
C ALA A 83 11.19 -11.51 -2.63
N ILE A 84 10.03 -10.85 -2.58
CA ILE A 84 8.87 -11.22 -3.39
C ILE A 84 9.27 -11.26 -4.86
N SER A 85 8.77 -12.26 -5.59
CA SER A 85 9.08 -12.49 -7.01
C SER A 85 8.67 -11.31 -7.90
N SER A 86 7.44 -10.82 -7.73
CA SER A 86 6.85 -9.73 -8.50
C SER A 86 6.91 -8.40 -7.76
N ALA A 87 7.27 -7.33 -8.47
CA ALA A 87 7.19 -5.98 -7.92
C ALA A 87 5.73 -5.55 -7.79
N LEU A 88 5.40 -4.91 -6.67
CA LEU A 88 4.17 -4.15 -6.53
C LEU A 88 4.44 -2.73 -7.02
N THR A 89 3.44 -2.05 -7.58
CA THR A 89 3.70 -0.80 -8.30
C THR A 89 2.70 0.30 -7.97
N CYS A 90 3.19 1.53 -8.00
CA CYS A 90 2.41 2.75 -8.11
C CYS A 90 2.57 3.24 -9.56
N PRO A 91 1.54 3.14 -10.42
CA PRO A 91 1.61 3.61 -11.79
C PRO A 91 1.84 5.11 -11.88
N ASN A 92 2.58 5.50 -12.92
CA ASN A 92 2.67 6.87 -13.39
C ASN A 92 1.45 7.26 -14.24
N ARG A 93 0.70 6.26 -14.75
CA ARG A 93 -0.51 6.44 -15.55
C ARG A 93 -1.53 5.36 -15.18
N VAL A 94 -2.73 5.75 -14.78
CA VAL A 94 -3.74 4.84 -14.26
C VAL A 94 -4.85 4.59 -15.28
N GLY A 95 -5.12 3.31 -15.56
CA GLY A 95 -6.17 2.90 -16.50
C GLY A 95 -5.88 3.33 -17.94
N THR A 96 -6.93 3.66 -18.70
CA THR A 96 -6.82 4.21 -20.06
C THR A 96 -6.41 5.68 -20.09
N GLN A 97 -6.10 6.27 -18.93
CA GLN A 97 -5.71 7.68 -18.86
C GLN A 97 -4.26 7.83 -19.33
N SER A 98 -4.06 8.68 -20.34
CA SER A 98 -2.72 8.97 -20.88
C SER A 98 -1.95 10.01 -20.08
N ALA A 99 -2.49 10.50 -18.95
CA ALA A 99 -1.91 11.60 -18.18
C ALA A 99 -0.87 11.11 -17.16
N SER A 100 0.18 11.91 -16.98
CA SER A 100 1.25 11.68 -15.98
C SER A 100 0.72 11.84 -14.56
N LEU A 101 1.32 11.15 -13.58
CA LEU A 101 1.00 11.31 -12.16
C LEU A 101 1.47 12.69 -11.70
N PHE A 102 2.60 13.10 -12.22
CA PHE A 102 3.29 14.31 -11.83
C PHE A 102 2.83 15.55 -12.63
N PRO A 103 2.75 16.73 -11.99
CA PRO A 103 2.98 16.93 -10.55
C PRO A 103 1.85 16.32 -9.70
N CYS A 104 2.22 15.74 -8.55
CA CYS A 104 1.28 15.19 -7.59
C CYS A 104 1.48 15.79 -6.20
N THR A 105 0.38 15.89 -5.45
CA THR A 105 0.44 16.08 -4.00
C THR A 105 0.61 14.71 -3.35
N TRP A 106 1.66 14.56 -2.54
CA TRP A 106 1.88 13.35 -1.76
C TRP A 106 1.38 13.51 -0.33
N HIS A 107 0.85 12.43 0.21
CA HIS A 107 0.40 12.29 1.59
C HIS A 107 1.07 11.06 2.17
N LEU A 108 1.97 11.24 3.13
CA LEU A 108 2.74 10.16 3.75
C LEU A 108 2.31 9.96 5.20
N PHE A 109 2.17 8.69 5.59
CA PHE A 109 1.66 8.26 6.89
C PHE A 109 2.64 7.27 7.52
N ALA A 110 2.93 7.45 8.81
CA ALA A 110 3.67 6.50 9.62
C ALA A 110 2.95 6.24 10.94
N GLN A 111 2.86 4.96 11.31
CA GLN A 111 2.27 4.51 12.57
C GLN A 111 3.16 3.45 13.23
N THR A 112 2.93 3.27 14.53
CA THR A 112 3.59 2.25 15.34
C THR A 112 2.53 1.47 16.11
N ASN A 113 2.85 0.22 16.46
CA ASN A 113 1.96 -0.70 17.18
C ASN A 113 0.59 -0.95 16.49
N PRO A 114 0.57 -1.63 15.34
CA PRO A 114 1.70 -2.18 14.58
C PRO A 114 2.37 -1.16 13.66
N ASP A 115 3.55 -1.51 13.14
CA ASP A 115 4.26 -0.63 12.21
C ASP A 115 3.48 -0.48 10.88
N LEU A 116 3.34 0.77 10.42
CA LEU A 116 2.82 1.12 9.10
C LEU A 116 3.67 2.23 8.49
N LEU A 117 3.90 2.13 7.19
CA LEU A 117 4.35 3.20 6.33
C LEU A 117 3.53 3.19 5.05
N ALA A 118 2.86 4.28 4.74
CA ALA A 118 1.96 4.37 3.59
C ALA A 118 2.07 5.72 2.88
N GLY A 119 1.72 5.72 1.60
CA GLY A 119 1.67 6.92 0.79
C GLY A 119 0.45 6.94 -0.13
N VAL A 120 -0.17 8.10 -0.26
CA VAL A 120 -1.21 8.38 -1.25
C VAL A 120 -0.76 9.56 -2.10
N PHE A 121 -0.82 9.40 -3.42
CA PHE A 121 -0.38 10.40 -4.40
C PHE A 121 -1.58 10.85 -5.21
N VAL A 122 -1.93 12.12 -5.05
CA VAL A 122 -3.10 12.77 -5.64
C VAL A 122 -2.63 13.62 -6.81
N SER A 123 -3.16 13.34 -8.00
CA SER A 123 -2.90 14.12 -9.20
C SER A 123 -4.17 14.85 -9.63
N PRO A 124 -4.07 16.10 -10.12
CA PRO A 124 -5.21 16.74 -10.77
C PRO A 124 -5.53 16.12 -12.14
N ALA A 125 -4.60 15.36 -12.72
CA ALA A 125 -4.69 14.88 -14.10
C ALA A 125 -5.17 13.42 -14.22
N GLN A 126 -5.21 12.69 -13.10
CA GLN A 126 -5.67 11.32 -13.07
C GLN A 126 -6.09 10.87 -11.67
N ALA A 127 -6.59 9.64 -11.57
CA ALA A 127 -6.96 9.05 -10.30
C ALA A 127 -5.74 8.79 -9.39
N ASN A 128 -6.01 8.70 -8.09
CA ASN A 128 -4.98 8.54 -7.08
C ASN A 128 -4.21 7.22 -7.24
N THR A 129 -2.94 7.22 -6.83
CA THR A 129 -2.19 6.00 -6.59
C THR A 129 -1.69 5.94 -5.16
N HIS A 130 -1.38 4.75 -4.66
CA HIS A 130 -1.03 4.56 -3.26
C HIS A 130 -0.16 3.33 -3.07
N PHE A 131 0.53 3.29 -1.92
CA PHE A 131 1.16 2.09 -1.41
C PHE A 131 0.98 2.02 0.11
N ALA A 132 1.11 0.83 0.68
CA ALA A 132 1.21 0.62 2.11
C ALA A 132 2.08 -0.58 2.43
N VAL A 133 2.98 -0.45 3.40
CA VAL A 133 3.78 -1.54 3.94
C VAL A 133 3.69 -1.51 5.45
N GLY A 134 3.66 -2.66 6.10
CA GLY A 134 3.50 -2.71 7.55
C GLY A 134 3.35 -4.11 8.10
N GLN A 135 2.89 -4.22 9.34
CA GLN A 135 2.58 -5.50 9.99
C GLN A 135 1.07 -5.65 10.18
N LEU A 136 0.53 -6.86 10.00
CA LEU A 136 -0.87 -7.15 10.31
C LEU A 136 -1.12 -7.14 11.81
N ILE A 137 -2.37 -6.83 12.19
CA ILE A 137 -2.94 -7.35 13.43
C ILE A 137 -3.32 -8.80 13.14
N GLN A 138 -2.50 -9.73 13.61
CA GLN A 138 -2.64 -11.16 13.33
C GLN A 138 -3.80 -11.75 14.15
N THR A 139 -4.59 -12.65 13.54
CA THR A 139 -5.62 -13.43 14.24
C THR A 139 -5.16 -14.86 14.60
N GLY A 140 -3.94 -15.23 14.22
CA GLY A 140 -3.34 -16.53 14.50
C GLY A 140 -1.83 -16.44 14.68
N ILE A 141 -1.21 -17.59 14.90
CA ILE A 141 0.25 -17.71 15.05
C ILE A 141 0.84 -18.05 13.68
N TYR A 142 1.48 -17.07 13.05
CA TYR A 142 2.23 -17.23 11.80
C TYR A 142 3.35 -16.17 11.79
N ASP A 143 4.43 -16.42 11.05
CA ASP A 143 5.72 -15.70 11.13
C ASP A 143 5.65 -14.20 11.45
N SER A 144 5.74 -13.33 10.42
CA SER A 144 5.96 -11.89 10.63
C SER A 144 4.71 -11.05 10.44
N GLY A 145 3.75 -11.54 9.63
CA GLY A 145 2.60 -10.75 9.22
C GLY A 145 2.97 -9.47 8.47
N ALA A 146 4.19 -9.37 7.92
CA ALA A 146 4.60 -8.21 7.13
C ALA A 146 3.82 -8.19 5.81
N PHE A 147 3.11 -7.11 5.53
CA PHE A 147 2.35 -6.93 4.30
C PHE A 147 2.92 -5.81 3.44
N TYR A 148 2.68 -5.92 2.14
CA TYR A 148 3.14 -4.99 1.12
C TYR A 148 2.03 -4.79 0.10
N GLY A 149 1.61 -3.55 -0.10
CA GLY A 149 0.50 -3.18 -0.96
C GLY A 149 0.91 -2.11 -1.96
N GLY A 150 0.69 -2.37 -3.26
CA GLY A 150 0.78 -1.37 -4.33
C GLY A 150 -0.58 -0.82 -4.74
N HIS A 151 -0.62 -0.06 -5.82
CA HIS A 151 -1.78 0.66 -6.36
C HIS A 151 -3.10 -0.12 -6.48
N GLN A 152 -3.02 -1.43 -6.71
CA GLN A 152 -4.17 -2.32 -6.91
C GLN A 152 -4.33 -3.36 -5.82
N PHE A 153 -3.77 -3.14 -4.62
CA PHE A 153 -4.11 -3.98 -3.48
C PHE A 153 -5.62 -3.92 -3.16
N TRP A 154 -6.35 -2.97 -3.79
CA TRP A 154 -7.79 -2.71 -3.70
C TRP A 154 -8.62 -2.99 -4.98
N ALA A 155 -8.05 -3.42 -6.12
CA ALA A 155 -8.86 -3.60 -7.34
C ALA A 155 -9.70 -4.90 -7.26
N PRO A 156 -11.03 -4.89 -7.47
CA PRO A 156 -11.78 -6.10 -7.78
C PRO A 156 -11.49 -6.45 -9.25
N ALA A 157 -10.91 -7.60 -9.54
CA ALA A 157 -11.02 -8.12 -10.90
C ALA A 157 -12.50 -8.45 -11.11
N VAL A 158 -13.08 -7.93 -12.18
CA VAL A 158 -14.35 -8.42 -12.71
C VAL A 158 -14.24 -9.95 -12.86
N SER A 159 -14.93 -10.68 -11.99
CA SER A 159 -14.94 -12.15 -11.75
C SER A 159 -14.18 -12.70 -10.54
N ASN A 160 -13.27 -11.97 -9.88
CA ASN A 160 -12.55 -12.48 -8.71
C ASN A 160 -12.12 -11.42 -7.67
N TYR A 161 -12.37 -11.72 -6.38
CA TYR A 161 -12.05 -10.89 -5.20
C TYR A 161 -10.54 -10.87 -4.82
N TYR A 162 -9.64 -10.92 -5.80
CA TYR A 162 -8.20 -11.03 -5.52
C TYR A 162 -7.56 -9.67 -5.22
N ALA A 163 -6.67 -9.63 -4.23
CA ALA A 163 -5.79 -8.49 -3.99
C ALA A 163 -4.55 -8.60 -4.89
N HIS A 164 -4.68 -8.24 -6.17
CA HIS A 164 -3.64 -8.43 -7.20
C HIS A 164 -2.28 -7.81 -6.86
N GLN A 165 -2.27 -6.77 -6.02
CA GLN A 165 -1.06 -6.12 -5.55
C GLN A 165 -1.01 -6.04 -4.02
N LEU A 166 -1.51 -7.05 -3.29
CA LEU A 166 -1.18 -7.26 -1.88
C LEU A 166 -0.30 -8.49 -1.76
N ALA A 167 0.83 -8.38 -1.09
CA ALA A 167 1.65 -9.50 -0.67
C ALA A 167 1.72 -9.57 0.84
N LEU A 168 1.81 -10.79 1.37
CA LEU A 168 1.94 -11.06 2.79
C LEU A 168 3.07 -12.06 3.03
N ARG A 169 3.95 -11.76 3.97
CA ARG A 169 4.90 -12.73 4.52
C ARG A 169 4.20 -13.51 5.63
N ALA A 170 3.86 -14.74 5.32
CA ALA A 170 3.31 -15.72 6.25
C ALA A 170 3.64 -17.10 5.69
N GLU A 171 4.05 -18.03 6.56
CA GLU A 171 4.18 -19.43 6.18
C GLU A 171 2.83 -20.13 6.27
N VAL A 172 2.27 -20.50 5.12
CA VAL A 172 1.01 -21.24 5.00
C VAL A 172 1.19 -22.33 3.95
N ASP A 173 0.94 -23.58 4.31
CA ASP A 173 1.06 -24.75 3.42
C ASP A 173 2.42 -24.83 2.68
N GLY A 174 3.50 -24.43 3.35
CA GLY A 174 4.87 -24.40 2.81
C GLY A 174 5.19 -23.19 1.91
N TYR A 175 4.22 -22.31 1.65
CA TYR A 175 4.42 -21.05 0.95
C TYR A 175 4.79 -19.95 1.94
N ARG A 176 5.83 -19.18 1.60
CA ARG A 176 6.35 -18.08 2.45
C ARG A 176 5.77 -16.71 2.12
N TRP A 177 5.41 -16.51 0.85
CA TRP A 177 4.84 -15.30 0.30
C TRP A 177 3.48 -15.61 -0.30
N LEU A 178 2.45 -14.96 0.24
CA LEU A 178 1.06 -15.08 -0.20
C LEU A 178 0.66 -13.83 -0.98
N GLY A 179 -0.25 -13.96 -1.94
CA GLY A 179 -0.76 -12.83 -2.73
C GLY A 179 0.08 -12.50 -3.96
N ALA A 180 0.42 -11.23 -4.18
CA ALA A 180 1.09 -10.73 -5.37
C ALA A 180 2.41 -11.47 -5.63
N GLY A 181 2.50 -12.15 -6.79
CA GLY A 181 3.65 -12.98 -7.16
C GLY A 181 3.76 -14.32 -6.41
N GLY A 182 2.85 -14.62 -5.48
CA GLY A 182 2.75 -15.88 -4.76
C GLY A 182 1.76 -16.85 -5.43
N SER A 183 1.92 -18.15 -5.14
CA SER A 183 1.04 -19.21 -5.67
C SER A 183 -0.32 -19.27 -4.96
N VAL A 184 -0.45 -18.63 -3.80
CA VAL A 184 -1.67 -18.67 -2.98
C VAL A 184 -2.35 -17.29 -3.01
N PRO A 185 -3.55 -17.17 -3.59
CA PRO A 185 -4.25 -15.91 -3.67
C PRO A 185 -4.71 -15.44 -2.29
N LEU A 186 -4.57 -14.14 -2.03
CA LEU A 186 -5.18 -13.50 -0.87
C LEU A 186 -6.58 -13.00 -1.22
N TRP A 187 -7.53 -13.30 -0.34
CA TRP A 187 -8.88 -12.76 -0.33
C TRP A 187 -8.95 -11.58 0.63
N ARG A 188 -9.75 -10.59 0.27
CA ARG A 188 -10.10 -9.49 1.17
C ARG A 188 -11.60 -9.33 1.21
N ASP A 189 -12.13 -9.01 2.38
CA ASP A 189 -13.54 -8.65 2.53
C ASP A 189 -13.62 -7.17 2.89
N GLY A 190 -13.91 -6.36 1.87
CA GLY A 190 -14.02 -4.90 1.90
C GLY A 190 -15.44 -4.41 2.13
N PRO A 191 -15.67 -3.10 2.26
CA PRO A 191 -17.00 -2.56 2.45
C PRO A 191 -17.88 -2.83 1.24
N PRO A 192 -19.20 -2.87 1.44
CA PRO A 192 -20.15 -2.94 0.34
C PRO A 192 -19.87 -1.81 -0.64
N GLU A 193 -20.01 -2.09 -1.94
CA GLU A 193 -19.88 -1.09 -3.01
C GLU A 193 -20.95 0.01 -2.93
N THR A 194 -21.93 -0.17 -2.05
CA THR A 194 -23.01 0.75 -1.77
C THR A 194 -22.87 1.35 -0.38
N THR A 195 -23.35 2.57 -0.21
CA THR A 195 -23.55 3.17 1.10
C THR A 195 -24.49 2.33 1.98
N ASN A 196 -24.39 2.48 3.30
CA ASN A 196 -25.40 1.92 4.20
C ASN A 196 -26.76 2.56 3.87
N GLN A 197 -27.74 1.75 3.46
CA GLN A 197 -29.05 2.24 3.03
C GLN A 197 -29.85 2.91 4.15
N PHE A 198 -29.49 2.69 5.42
CA PHE A 198 -30.15 3.32 6.56
C PHE A 198 -29.77 4.79 6.75
N ASN A 199 -28.50 5.16 6.49
CA ASN A 199 -27.99 6.50 6.78
C ASN A 199 -27.13 7.13 5.66
N GLY A 200 -27.00 6.46 4.51
CA GLY A 200 -26.26 6.95 3.35
C GLY A 200 -24.74 6.96 3.50
N LEU A 201 -24.17 6.42 4.59
CA LEU A 201 -22.73 6.43 4.84
C LEU A 201 -22.19 5.02 4.91
N ALA A 202 -21.09 4.69 4.21
CA ALA A 202 -20.39 3.45 4.55
C ALA A 202 -19.49 3.70 5.77
N PRO A 203 -19.62 2.92 6.85
CA PRO A 203 -18.74 3.02 7.99
C PRO A 203 -17.29 2.71 7.59
N LEU A 204 -16.34 3.29 8.32
CA LEU A 204 -14.91 2.98 8.23
C LEU A 204 -14.69 1.50 8.60
N MET A 205 -14.56 0.65 7.59
CA MET A 205 -14.48 -0.80 7.78
C MET A 205 -13.04 -1.31 7.85
N PRO A 206 -12.72 -2.23 8.78
CA PRO A 206 -11.44 -2.93 8.79
C PRO A 206 -11.18 -3.70 7.49
N ILE A 207 -9.95 -3.59 6.97
CA ILE A 207 -9.51 -4.43 5.85
C ILE A 207 -9.08 -5.78 6.41
N ARG A 208 -9.86 -6.82 6.13
CA ARG A 208 -9.56 -8.21 6.46
C ARG A 208 -8.67 -8.82 5.38
N VAL A 209 -7.62 -9.51 5.81
CA VAL A 209 -6.73 -10.29 4.94
C VAL A 209 -6.98 -11.76 5.22
N MET A 210 -7.35 -12.50 4.19
CA MET A 210 -7.72 -13.89 4.25
C MET A 210 -6.96 -14.69 3.20
N VAL A 211 -6.80 -15.99 3.46
CA VAL A 211 -6.27 -16.95 2.50
C VAL A 211 -7.30 -18.03 2.26
N GLN A 212 -7.38 -18.56 1.04
CA GLN A 212 -8.21 -19.73 0.79
C GLN A 212 -7.43 -20.99 1.16
N SER A 213 -7.93 -21.79 2.10
CA SER A 213 -7.37 -23.08 2.47
C SER A 213 -8.50 -24.10 2.64
N GLY A 214 -8.36 -25.28 2.04
CA GLY A 214 -9.39 -26.33 2.10
C GLY A 214 -10.78 -25.92 1.58
N GLY A 215 -10.87 -24.91 0.70
CA GLY A 215 -12.13 -24.36 0.21
C GLY A 215 -12.77 -23.28 1.11
N TYR A 216 -12.18 -22.97 2.26
CA TYR A 216 -12.65 -21.95 3.20
C TYR A 216 -11.76 -20.71 3.18
N GLY A 217 -12.36 -19.54 3.42
CA GLY A 217 -11.62 -18.31 3.70
C GLY A 217 -11.13 -18.32 5.14
N VAL A 218 -9.82 -18.45 5.34
CA VAL A 218 -9.17 -18.40 6.65
C VAL A 218 -8.70 -16.97 6.90
N LEU A 219 -9.19 -16.35 7.97
CA LEU A 219 -8.76 -15.02 8.38
C LEU A 219 -7.34 -15.08 8.94
N LEU A 220 -6.43 -14.35 8.28
CA LEU A 220 -5.05 -14.18 8.73
C LEU A 220 -4.94 -12.98 9.66
N GLY A 221 -5.62 -11.87 9.32
CA GLY A 221 -5.59 -10.69 10.17
C GLY A 221 -6.21 -9.46 9.53
N PHE A 222 -5.81 -8.30 10.05
CA PHE A 222 -6.30 -7.00 9.60
C PHE A 222 -5.14 -6.07 9.25
N LEU A 223 -5.30 -5.26 8.20
CA LEU A 223 -4.39 -4.14 7.95
C LEU A 223 -4.63 -3.09 9.05
N PRO A 224 -3.64 -2.80 9.92
CA PRO A 224 -3.80 -1.78 10.95
C PRO A 224 -3.75 -0.39 10.32
N HIS A 225 -4.34 0.58 11.01
CA HIS A 225 -4.32 1.99 10.61
C HIS A 225 -4.85 2.28 9.19
N LEU A 226 -5.48 1.28 8.58
CA LEU A 226 -6.09 1.31 7.27
C LEU A 226 -7.52 0.82 7.39
N ARG A 227 -8.42 1.59 6.79
CA ARG A 227 -9.85 1.29 6.72
C ARG A 227 -10.33 1.58 5.32
N CYS A 228 -11.45 0.98 4.99
CA CYS A 228 -12.17 1.31 3.78
C CYS A 228 -13.34 2.20 4.12
N VAL A 229 -13.68 3.08 3.20
CA VAL A 229 -14.81 3.98 3.36
C VAL A 229 -15.47 4.15 1.99
N HIS A 230 -16.76 4.46 1.96
CA HIS A 230 -17.41 4.86 0.72
C HIS A 230 -17.31 6.38 0.56
N MET A 231 -16.77 6.81 -0.56
CA MET A 231 -16.33 8.19 -0.81
C MET A 231 -17.41 9.10 -1.39
N GLN A 232 -18.67 8.67 -1.49
CA GLN A 232 -19.75 9.47 -2.10
C GLN A 232 -19.94 10.85 -1.46
N HIS A 233 -19.60 11.00 -0.19
CA HIS A 233 -19.74 12.24 0.57
C HIS A 233 -18.41 12.80 1.05
N PHE A 234 -17.30 12.34 0.47
CA PHE A 234 -15.95 12.75 0.85
C PHE A 234 -15.16 13.18 -0.38
N ASN A 235 -14.22 14.10 -0.16
CA ASN A 235 -13.16 14.45 -1.09
C ASN A 235 -11.83 13.86 -0.60
N ASN A 236 -10.82 13.85 -1.49
CA ASN A 236 -9.45 13.54 -1.09
C ASN A 236 -8.97 14.48 0.00
N GLY A 237 -8.46 13.92 1.09
CA GLY A 237 -7.90 14.69 2.22
C GLY A 237 -8.92 15.07 3.28
N ASP A 238 -10.21 14.80 3.10
CA ASP A 238 -11.21 14.99 4.15
C ASP A 238 -10.86 14.13 5.37
N THR A 239 -11.23 14.61 6.56
CA THR A 239 -10.95 13.93 7.82
C THR A 239 -12.22 13.47 8.53
N VAL A 240 -12.13 12.32 9.19
CA VAL A 240 -13.20 11.70 9.97
C VAL A 240 -12.66 11.33 11.35
N THR A 241 -13.41 11.68 12.39
CA THR A 241 -13.05 11.34 13.78
C THR A 241 -13.89 10.16 14.26
N ILE A 242 -13.23 9.13 14.79
CA ILE A 242 -13.87 8.01 15.49
C ILE A 242 -13.22 7.87 16.87
N GLY A 243 -13.98 8.22 17.92
CA GLY A 243 -13.43 8.25 19.27
C GLY A 243 -12.25 9.23 19.36
N ALA A 244 -11.07 8.73 19.74
CA ALA A 244 -9.83 9.51 19.81
C ALA A 244 -9.03 9.52 18.50
N ASP A 245 -9.47 8.77 17.47
CA ASP A 245 -8.71 8.58 16.24
C ASP A 245 -9.19 9.52 15.14
N GLU A 246 -8.23 10.16 14.46
CA GLU A 246 -8.45 10.92 13.24
C GLU A 246 -8.06 10.07 12.02
N TRP A 247 -8.91 10.06 11.00
CA TRP A 247 -8.72 9.30 9.76
C TRP A 247 -8.78 10.26 8.58
N MET A 248 -7.79 10.20 7.69
CA MET A 248 -7.78 10.94 6.43
C MET A 248 -8.14 10.03 5.27
N VAL A 249 -8.92 10.56 4.34
CA VAL A 249 -9.78 9.78 3.46
C VAL A 249 -9.47 10.11 1.99
N PHE A 250 -9.33 9.08 1.14
CA PHE A 250 -8.87 9.22 -0.25
C PHE A 250 -9.61 8.30 -1.22
N PHE A 251 -9.89 8.80 -2.42
CA PHE A 251 -10.45 8.03 -3.52
C PHE A 251 -9.51 6.91 -3.97
N ARG A 252 -10.10 5.84 -4.50
CA ARG A 252 -9.40 4.77 -5.22
C ARG A 252 -8.93 5.23 -6.61
N SER A 253 -8.17 4.34 -7.23
CA SER A 253 -7.43 4.53 -8.46
C SER A 253 -8.21 4.59 -9.77
N ASP A 254 -9.52 4.39 -9.81
CA ASP A 254 -10.22 4.23 -11.10
C ASP A 254 -11.61 4.87 -11.16
N ARG A 255 -11.97 5.72 -10.20
CA ARG A 255 -13.27 6.40 -10.22
C ARG A 255 -13.21 7.88 -9.89
N ALA A 256 -13.92 8.66 -10.70
CA ALA A 256 -14.48 9.95 -10.28
C ALA A 256 -15.54 9.71 -9.18
N ALA A 257 -15.79 10.73 -8.35
CA ALA A 257 -16.63 10.72 -7.14
C ALA A 257 -17.66 9.57 -7.02
N GLY A 258 -17.56 8.78 -5.94
CA GLY A 258 -18.47 7.67 -5.62
C GLY A 258 -17.80 6.29 -5.68
N GLY A 259 -18.03 5.45 -4.67
CA GLY A 259 -17.42 4.12 -4.53
C GLY A 259 -16.45 4.01 -3.36
N VAL A 260 -15.78 2.86 -3.23
CA VAL A 260 -14.89 2.59 -2.09
C VAL A 260 -13.55 3.31 -2.23
N GLY A 261 -13.10 3.96 -1.17
CA GLY A 261 -11.79 4.56 -1.01
C GLY A 261 -11.04 4.00 0.21
N LEU A 262 -9.88 4.60 0.48
CA LEU A 262 -9.00 4.24 1.57
C LEU A 262 -8.99 5.34 2.62
N ALA A 263 -9.05 4.94 3.88
CA ALA A 263 -8.85 5.82 5.01
C ALA A 263 -7.61 5.39 5.78
N LEU A 264 -6.74 6.36 6.05
CA LEU A 264 -5.49 6.18 6.78
C LEU A 264 -5.58 6.93 8.10
N ARG A 265 -5.20 6.27 9.20
CA ARG A 265 -5.15 6.92 10.51
C ARG A 265 -4.04 7.98 10.49
N LYS A 266 -4.37 9.19 10.94
CA LYS A 266 -3.48 10.35 10.98
C LYS A 266 -2.80 10.51 12.34
#